data_AF-A0A229NVE7-F1
#
_entry.id   AF-A0A229NVE7-F1
#
_cell.length_a   1.000
_cell.length_b   1.000
_cell.length_c   1.000
_cell.angle_alpha   90.00
_cell.angle_beta   90.00
_cell.angle_gamma   90.00
#
_symmetry.space_group_name_H-M   'P 1'
#
loop_
_entity.id
_entity.type
_entity.pdbx_description
1 polymer ?
#
loop_
_entity_poly.entity_id
_entity_poly.type
_entity_poly.pdbx_seq_one_letter_code
_entity_poly.pdbx_strand_id
1 'polypeptide(L)'
;MRIDLGCGAAKHPGCTGVDKLPMLGVDLVHDFDNPWPIDDNSVDFVIASNSLQYAADQERLIQEIHRVCRHGAIVCITAPYAHASVHLANPHYRQLLSEQSPRYWTPHPVCYVDPDEYHFAAEKSWSLSPNVHNDLGEYTGFPDQSNRIVPDLRLVRLEFFYFPQYEGLYEPHELSLLRQSQMNVAHHFMMHLIVIKQPIPEDEVLWLAAQPMEEPAYAATLRFPLFSGKDEPFLYPGPLNPLLTTGSEREVAGRAPAEQQAVGGSQPANNQGAGASPLRAVTDQIRGKHPSRKGNRSQNKKSTPSTKRPLKRASEKGRTKPTKSRYS
;
A
#
# COMPACT_ATOMS: atom_id res chain seq x y z
N MET A 1 -4.97 -0.05 24.56
CA MET A 1 -3.56 0.15 24.17
C MET A 1 -3.50 0.83 22.80
N ARG A 2 -2.37 1.42 22.40
CA ARG A 2 -2.22 2.12 21.11
C ARG A 2 -1.02 1.54 20.38
N ILE A 3 -1.12 1.23 19.09
CA ILE A 3 -0.04 0.55 18.35
C ILE A 3 0.35 1.29 17.07
N ASP A 4 1.62 1.19 16.70
CA ASP A 4 2.18 1.67 15.44
C ASP A 4 2.77 0.50 14.65
N LEU A 5 2.14 0.16 13.52
CA LEU A 5 2.46 -0.99 12.69
C LEU A 5 3.47 -0.62 11.61
N GLY A 6 4.62 -1.31 11.62
CA GLY A 6 5.75 -1.00 10.74
C GLY A 6 6.41 0.33 11.13
N CYS A 7 6.58 0.55 12.44
CA CYS A 7 7.01 1.82 13.01
C CYS A 7 8.43 2.26 12.64
N GLY A 8 9.25 1.39 12.04
CA GLY A 8 10.60 1.75 11.68
C GLY A 8 11.47 2.05 12.90
N ALA A 9 12.39 3.00 12.74
CA ALA A 9 13.20 3.52 13.84
C ALA A 9 12.52 4.68 14.61
N ALA A 10 11.31 5.07 14.21
CA ALA A 10 10.65 6.28 14.69
C ALA A 10 9.15 6.03 14.87
N LYS A 11 8.81 5.33 15.95
CA LYS A 11 7.41 5.08 16.30
C LYS A 11 6.64 6.35 16.63
N HIS A 12 5.35 6.31 16.38
CA HIS A 12 4.42 7.36 16.72
C HIS A 12 4.35 7.58 18.24
N PRO A 13 4.38 8.84 18.73
CA PRO A 13 4.36 9.13 20.16
C PRO A 13 3.16 8.49 20.88
N GLY A 14 3.44 7.86 22.02
CA GLY A 14 2.40 7.21 22.84
C GLY A 14 1.86 5.89 22.27
N CYS A 15 2.44 5.37 21.17
CA CYS A 15 2.13 4.04 20.65
C CYS A 15 3.20 3.02 21.06
N THR A 16 2.79 1.75 21.14
CA THR A 16 3.68 0.59 21.13
C THR A 16 4.12 0.35 19.68
N GLY A 17 5.42 0.50 19.41
CA GLY A 17 6.00 0.30 18.08
C GLY A 17 6.14 -1.18 17.75
N VAL A 18 5.54 -1.61 16.64
CA VAL A 18 5.61 -2.98 16.12
C VAL A 18 6.36 -2.96 14.78
N ASP A 19 7.41 -3.75 14.64
CA ASP A 19 8.14 -3.90 13.38
C ASP A 19 8.76 -5.30 13.29
N LYS A 20 8.94 -5.82 12.07
CA LYS A 20 9.59 -7.12 11.88
C LYS A 20 11.10 -7.07 12.11
N LEU A 21 11.71 -5.88 11.99
CA LEU A 21 13.15 -5.69 12.20
C LEU A 21 13.41 -5.12 13.60
N PRO A 22 14.44 -5.59 14.31
CA PRO A 22 14.81 -5.10 15.64
C PRO A 22 15.54 -3.75 15.54
N MET A 23 14.79 -2.67 15.28
CA MET A 23 15.33 -1.30 15.20
C MET A 23 15.21 -0.55 16.52
N LEU A 24 15.98 0.53 16.66
CA LEU A 24 15.88 1.43 17.80
C LEU A 24 14.49 2.07 17.83
N GLY A 25 13.73 1.88 18.91
CA GLY A 25 12.37 2.41 19.06
C GLY A 25 11.26 1.38 18.88
N VAL A 26 11.56 0.19 18.35
CA VAL A 26 10.61 -0.93 18.25
C VAL A 26 10.43 -1.57 19.64
N ASP A 27 9.19 -1.63 20.11
CA ASP A 27 8.85 -2.25 21.41
C ASP A 27 8.54 -3.75 21.26
N LEU A 28 7.92 -4.12 20.13
CA LEU A 28 7.53 -5.48 19.79
C LEU A 28 8.10 -5.84 18.43
N VAL A 29 9.12 -6.70 18.42
CA VAL A 29 9.69 -7.23 17.17
C VAL A 29 8.79 -8.36 16.67
N HIS A 30 7.92 -8.04 15.71
CA HIS A 30 6.95 -8.97 15.17
C HIS A 30 6.62 -8.66 13.71
N ASP A 31 6.56 -9.70 12.89
CA ASP A 31 6.11 -9.61 11.50
C ASP A 31 4.60 -9.75 11.45
N PHE A 32 3.91 -8.70 11.02
CA PHE A 32 2.45 -8.63 11.02
C PHE A 32 1.77 -9.62 10.06
N ASP A 33 2.53 -10.28 9.17
CA ASP A 33 2.03 -11.40 8.35
C ASP A 33 1.78 -12.68 9.20
N ASN A 34 2.25 -12.72 10.45
CA ASN A 34 1.97 -13.79 11.42
C ASN A 34 0.87 -13.37 12.41
N PRO A 35 0.25 -14.32 13.16
CA PRO A 35 -0.72 -13.98 14.20
C PRO A 35 -0.13 -13.10 15.30
N TRP A 36 -0.78 -11.99 15.61
CA TRP A 36 -0.21 -11.00 16.53
C TRP A 36 -0.30 -11.44 17.99
N PRO A 37 0.77 -11.29 18.79
CA PRO A 37 0.78 -11.59 20.23
C PRO A 37 0.12 -10.44 21.02
N ILE A 38 -1.07 -10.04 20.58
CA ILE A 38 -1.87 -8.95 21.14
C ILE A 38 -3.26 -9.52 21.39
N ASP A 39 -3.81 -9.26 22.58
CA ASP A 39 -5.11 -9.76 22.98
C ASP A 39 -6.24 -9.16 22.15
N ASP A 40 -7.30 -9.93 21.94
CA ASP A 40 -8.51 -9.48 21.27
C ASP A 40 -9.11 -8.25 21.98
N ASN A 41 -9.63 -7.29 21.21
CA ASN A 41 -10.30 -6.09 21.73
C ASN A 41 -9.47 -5.23 22.71
N SER A 42 -8.14 -5.34 22.68
CA SER A 42 -7.26 -4.61 23.60
C SER A 42 -6.82 -3.23 23.06
N VAL A 43 -6.86 -3.04 21.74
CA VAL A 43 -6.31 -1.87 21.03
C VAL A 43 -7.38 -0.79 20.79
N ASP A 44 -7.08 0.45 21.18
CA ASP A 44 -7.90 1.66 21.01
C ASP A 44 -7.58 2.41 19.71
N PHE A 45 -6.32 2.35 19.29
CA PHE A 45 -5.80 3.11 18.16
C PHE A 45 -4.71 2.33 17.45
N VAL A 46 -4.79 2.31 16.13
CA VAL A 46 -3.78 1.76 15.23
C VAL A 46 -3.32 2.86 14.30
N ILE A 47 -2.02 3.04 14.18
CA ILE A 47 -1.43 3.82 13.10
C ILE A 47 -0.54 2.91 12.26
N ALA A 48 -0.61 3.04 10.95
CA ALA A 48 0.19 2.27 10.01
C ALA A 48 0.75 3.22 8.94
N SER A 49 1.97 3.69 9.18
CA SER A 49 2.61 4.73 8.38
C SER A 49 3.50 4.11 7.30
N ASN A 50 3.00 3.99 6.07
CA ASN A 50 3.74 3.43 4.93
C ASN A 50 4.26 2.00 5.18
N SER A 51 3.45 1.17 5.84
CA SER A 51 3.80 -0.21 6.17
C SER A 51 2.93 -1.28 5.49
N LEU A 52 1.63 -1.02 5.33
CA LEU A 52 0.68 -2.06 4.90
C LEU A 52 0.88 -2.53 3.45
N GLN A 53 1.51 -1.73 2.60
CA GLN A 53 1.82 -2.11 1.22
C GLN A 53 2.80 -3.29 1.12
N TYR A 54 3.50 -3.61 2.22
CA TYR A 54 4.43 -4.74 2.30
C TYR A 54 3.77 -6.05 2.75
N ALA A 55 2.49 -6.04 3.10
CA ALA A 55 1.79 -7.23 3.58
C ALA A 55 1.69 -8.32 2.52
N ALA A 56 1.88 -9.58 2.92
CA ALA A 56 1.68 -10.72 2.02
C ALA A 56 0.20 -10.97 1.73
N ASP A 57 -0.65 -10.81 2.75
CA ASP A 57 -2.08 -11.09 2.68
C ASP A 57 -2.86 -9.94 3.34
N GLN A 58 -3.46 -9.09 2.51
CA GLN A 58 -4.24 -7.95 2.97
C GLN A 58 -5.51 -8.38 3.73
N GLU A 59 -6.16 -9.49 3.36
CA GLU A 59 -7.39 -9.95 4.02
C GLU A 59 -7.08 -10.34 5.47
N ARG A 60 -6.01 -11.13 5.68
CA ARG A 60 -5.57 -11.53 7.02
C ARG A 60 -5.12 -10.35 7.87
N LEU A 61 -4.39 -9.41 7.28
CA LEU A 61 -3.94 -8.21 7.97
C LEU A 61 -5.13 -7.41 8.52
N ILE A 62 -6.15 -7.17 7.70
CA ILE A 62 -7.35 -6.43 8.11
C ILE A 62 -8.16 -7.23 9.14
N GLN A 63 -8.22 -8.56 9.03
CA GLN A 63 -8.82 -9.43 10.05
C GLN A 63 -8.09 -9.35 11.40
N GLU A 64 -6.75 -9.32 11.39
CA GLU A 64 -5.96 -9.17 12.62
C GLU A 64 -6.12 -7.77 13.24
N ILE A 65 -6.11 -6.71 12.42
CA ILE A 65 -6.43 -5.35 12.89
C ILE A 65 -7.81 -5.34 13.55
N HIS A 66 -8.82 -5.90 12.89
CA HIS A 66 -10.16 -6.01 13.44
C HIS A 66 -10.17 -6.82 14.74
N ARG A 67 -9.47 -7.96 14.82
CA ARG A 67 -9.40 -8.82 16.01
C ARG A 67 -8.88 -8.06 17.24
N VAL A 68 -7.73 -7.41 17.13
CA VAL A 68 -7.07 -6.74 18.27
C VAL A 68 -7.75 -5.43 18.66
N CYS A 69 -8.39 -4.74 17.71
CA CYS A 69 -9.08 -3.49 17.97
C CYS A 69 -10.35 -3.68 18.80
N ARG A 70 -10.62 -2.77 19.74
CA ARG A 70 -11.93 -2.69 20.41
C ARG A 70 -12.98 -2.07 19.48
N HIS A 71 -14.25 -2.19 19.87
CA HIS A 71 -15.31 -1.43 19.22
C HIS A 71 -15.05 0.08 19.35
N GLY A 72 -15.18 0.81 18.25
CA GLY A 72 -14.92 2.25 18.18
C GLY A 72 -13.44 2.61 18.07
N ALA A 73 -12.54 1.63 17.95
CA ALA A 73 -11.12 1.91 17.74
C ALA A 73 -10.88 2.63 16.41
N ILE A 74 -9.94 3.57 16.39
CA ILE A 74 -9.56 4.31 15.20
C ILE A 74 -8.32 3.67 14.55
N VAL A 75 -8.36 3.48 13.24
CA VAL A 75 -7.26 2.96 12.44
C VAL A 75 -6.85 4.02 11.42
N CYS A 76 -5.67 4.60 11.58
CA CYS A 76 -5.07 5.55 10.66
C CYS A 76 -4.06 4.84 9.76
N ILE A 77 -4.30 4.83 8.45
CA ILE A 77 -3.39 4.23 7.47
C ILE A 77 -2.94 5.32 6.52
N THR A 78 -1.63 5.49 6.37
CA THR A 78 -1.07 6.22 5.23
C THR A 78 -0.32 5.26 4.35
N ALA A 79 -0.53 5.33 3.05
CA ALA A 79 0.12 4.42 2.12
C ALA A 79 0.50 5.11 0.80
N PRO A 80 1.50 4.55 0.09
CA PRO A 80 1.75 4.88 -1.31
C PRO A 80 0.49 4.63 -2.14
N TYR A 81 0.06 5.61 -2.92
CA TYR A 81 -1.15 5.52 -3.71
C TYR A 81 -0.96 4.64 -4.95
N ALA A 82 -1.89 3.72 -5.21
CA ALA A 82 -1.79 2.73 -6.30
C ALA A 82 -1.70 3.35 -7.70
N HIS A 83 -2.29 4.53 -7.92
CA HIS A 83 -2.26 5.19 -9.23
C HIS A 83 -0.96 5.99 -9.49
N ALA A 84 0.03 5.91 -8.61
CA ALA A 84 1.37 6.43 -8.90
C ALA A 84 2.21 5.34 -9.57
N SER A 85 2.68 5.59 -10.79
CA SER A 85 3.44 4.62 -11.58
C SER A 85 4.75 4.22 -10.92
N VAL A 86 5.36 5.12 -10.12
CA VAL A 86 6.56 4.81 -9.34
C VAL A 86 6.30 3.73 -8.27
N HIS A 87 5.10 3.71 -7.69
CA HIS A 87 4.70 2.69 -6.71
C HIS A 87 4.36 1.37 -7.39
N LEU A 88 3.70 1.42 -8.53
CA LEU A 88 3.41 0.23 -9.34
C LEU A 88 4.69 -0.48 -9.82
N ALA A 89 5.75 0.29 -10.12
CA ALA A 89 7.04 -0.25 -10.54
C ALA A 89 7.89 -0.79 -9.37
N ASN A 90 7.50 -0.55 -8.12
CA ASN A 90 8.30 -0.95 -6.96
C ASN A 90 8.17 -2.46 -6.70
N PRO A 91 9.26 -3.26 -6.86
CA PRO A 91 9.19 -4.71 -6.70
C PRO A 91 8.99 -5.16 -5.25
N HIS A 92 9.10 -4.26 -4.27
CA HIS A 92 8.91 -4.57 -2.86
C HIS A 92 7.45 -4.43 -2.41
N TYR A 93 6.61 -3.71 -3.17
CA TYR A 93 5.20 -3.58 -2.83
C TYR A 93 4.45 -4.84 -3.23
N ARG A 94 3.65 -5.33 -2.30
CA ARG A 94 2.83 -6.54 -2.46
C ARG A 94 1.35 -6.20 -2.56
N GLN A 95 0.95 -5.11 -1.92
CA GLN A 95 -0.41 -4.59 -1.96
C GLN A 95 -0.44 -3.22 -2.65
N LEU A 96 -1.42 -3.03 -3.53
CA LEU A 96 -1.72 -1.74 -4.16
C LEU A 96 -2.96 -1.17 -3.47
N LEU A 97 -2.75 -0.13 -2.67
CA LEU A 97 -3.82 0.47 -1.88
C LEU A 97 -4.36 1.74 -2.56
N SER A 98 -5.69 1.87 -2.55
CA SER A 98 -6.42 3.02 -3.10
C SER A 98 -7.70 3.28 -2.31
N GLU A 99 -8.50 4.27 -2.71
CA GLU A 99 -9.83 4.54 -2.18
C GLU A 99 -10.80 3.35 -2.30
N GLN A 100 -10.50 2.40 -3.20
CA GLN A 100 -11.33 1.22 -3.41
C GLN A 100 -11.01 0.13 -2.38
N SER A 101 -9.84 0.16 -1.72
CA SER A 101 -9.43 -0.88 -0.79
C SER A 101 -10.36 -1.02 0.43
N PRO A 102 -10.80 0.07 1.10
CA PRO A 102 -11.73 -0.01 2.23
C PRO A 102 -13.09 -0.65 1.92
N ARG A 103 -13.52 -0.67 0.65
CA ARG A 103 -14.78 -1.30 0.24
C ARG A 103 -14.81 -2.80 0.52
N TYR A 104 -13.65 -3.45 0.61
CA TYR A 104 -13.53 -4.87 0.95
C TYR A 104 -13.39 -5.14 2.45
N TRP A 105 -13.24 -4.08 3.27
CA TRP A 105 -12.94 -4.19 4.70
C TRP A 105 -14.16 -3.96 5.59
N THR A 106 -15.33 -3.78 5.00
CA THR A 106 -16.59 -3.62 5.71
C THR A 106 -17.72 -4.25 4.90
N PRO A 107 -18.71 -4.90 5.55
CA PRO A 107 -19.96 -5.28 4.91
C PRO A 107 -20.98 -4.12 4.85
N HIS A 108 -20.65 -2.94 5.42
CA HIS A 108 -21.59 -1.83 5.53
C HIS A 108 -21.80 -1.13 4.18
N PRO A 109 -23.04 -0.91 3.74
CA PRO A 109 -23.33 -0.38 2.40
C PRO A 109 -23.13 1.13 2.26
N VAL A 110 -22.87 1.87 3.35
CA VAL A 110 -22.73 3.33 3.35
C VAL A 110 -21.26 3.73 3.58
N CYS A 111 -20.82 4.76 2.87
CA CYS A 111 -19.55 5.45 3.09
C CYS A 111 -19.81 6.84 3.68
N TYR A 112 -18.92 7.30 4.55
CA TYR A 112 -19.03 8.62 5.20
C TYR A 112 -18.11 9.68 4.57
N VAL A 113 -17.34 9.30 3.55
CA VAL A 113 -16.48 10.19 2.77
C VAL A 113 -17.28 10.81 1.62
N ASP A 114 -16.85 11.98 1.15
CA ASP A 114 -17.43 12.64 -0.01
C ASP A 114 -17.50 11.68 -1.23
N PRO A 115 -18.70 11.49 -1.83
CA PRO A 115 -18.87 10.69 -3.05
C PRO A 115 -17.96 11.08 -4.22
N ASP A 116 -17.53 12.33 -4.29
CA ASP A 116 -16.60 12.81 -5.32
C ASP A 116 -15.24 12.08 -5.25
N GLU A 117 -14.86 11.55 -4.08
CA GLU A 117 -13.62 10.81 -3.91
C GLU A 117 -13.68 9.37 -4.46
N TYR A 118 -14.84 8.88 -4.85
CA TYR A 118 -15.00 7.51 -5.37
C TYR A 118 -16.06 7.40 -6.48
N HIS A 119 -16.23 8.49 -7.24
CA HIS A 119 -17.26 8.66 -8.26
C HIS A 119 -17.38 7.51 -9.27
N PHE A 120 -16.28 6.85 -9.64
CA PHE A 120 -16.32 5.72 -10.58
C PHE A 120 -16.80 4.38 -9.96
N ALA A 121 -17.47 4.40 -8.80
CA ALA A 121 -18.12 3.23 -8.23
C ALA A 121 -19.38 2.83 -9.02
N ALA A 122 -19.31 1.72 -9.75
CA ALA A 122 -20.43 1.20 -10.55
C ALA A 122 -21.60 0.61 -9.72
N GLU A 123 -21.39 0.39 -8.42
CA GLU A 123 -22.34 -0.29 -7.54
C GLU A 123 -23.08 0.69 -6.63
N LYS A 124 -24.37 0.42 -6.40
CA LYS A 124 -25.20 1.22 -5.48
C LYS A 124 -24.79 1.07 -4.01
N SER A 125 -24.10 -0.01 -3.67
CA SER A 125 -23.57 -0.29 -2.33
C SER A 125 -22.09 0.10 -2.28
N TRP A 126 -21.70 0.75 -1.19
CA TRP A 126 -20.29 1.02 -0.91
C TRP A 126 -19.49 -0.28 -0.75
N SER A 127 -19.98 -1.20 0.07
CA SER A 127 -19.30 -2.46 0.38
C SER A 127 -19.24 -3.39 -0.84
N LEU A 128 -18.03 -3.86 -1.14
CA LEU A 128 -17.70 -4.95 -2.06
C LEU A 128 -17.32 -6.24 -1.31
N SER A 129 -17.52 -6.29 0.01
CA SER A 129 -17.21 -7.48 0.80
C SER A 129 -18.03 -8.67 0.29
N PRO A 130 -17.40 -9.85 0.03
CA PRO A 130 -18.04 -10.99 -0.61
C PRO A 130 -19.26 -11.56 0.13
N ASN A 131 -19.50 -11.13 1.37
CA ASN A 131 -20.64 -11.56 2.18
C ASN A 131 -21.89 -10.65 2.04
N VAL A 132 -21.84 -9.60 1.21
CA VAL A 132 -22.94 -8.63 1.05
C VAL A 132 -23.81 -8.89 -0.19
N HIS A 133 -23.41 -9.78 -1.10
CA HIS A 133 -24.23 -10.13 -2.26
C HIS A 133 -24.80 -11.55 -2.19
N ASN A 134 -26.09 -11.64 -1.86
CA ASN A 134 -26.96 -12.73 -2.34
C ASN A 134 -28.45 -12.32 -2.39
N ASP A 135 -28.76 -11.19 -3.03
CA ASP A 135 -30.13 -10.89 -3.49
C ASP A 135 -30.34 -11.16 -4.99
N LEU A 136 -29.26 -11.42 -5.75
CA LEU A 136 -29.33 -11.70 -7.20
C LEU A 136 -28.87 -13.11 -7.62
N GLY A 137 -28.50 -13.98 -6.67
CA GLY A 137 -28.33 -15.41 -6.94
C GLY A 137 -27.23 -15.77 -7.95
N GLU A 138 -26.24 -14.90 -8.21
CA GLU A 138 -25.08 -15.24 -9.03
C GLU A 138 -23.90 -15.72 -8.18
N TYR A 139 -23.41 -16.88 -8.60
CA TYR A 139 -22.48 -17.77 -7.93
C TYR A 139 -21.08 -17.14 -7.70
N THR A 140 -20.72 -16.79 -6.46
CA THR A 140 -19.31 -16.64 -6.09
C THR A 140 -18.77 -18.00 -5.68
N GLY A 141 -18.07 -18.67 -6.60
CA GLY A 141 -17.52 -20.02 -6.45
C GLY A 141 -16.35 -20.16 -5.46
N PHE A 142 -16.53 -19.74 -4.20
CA PHE A 142 -15.60 -20.04 -3.12
C PHE A 142 -16.22 -21.06 -2.15
N PRO A 143 -15.58 -22.23 -1.92
CA PRO A 143 -16.14 -23.28 -1.08
C PRO A 143 -16.10 -22.85 0.40
N ASP A 144 -17.23 -23.03 1.08
CA ASP A 144 -17.42 -23.07 2.55
C ASP A 144 -16.63 -22.04 3.38
N GLN A 145 -17.19 -20.83 3.51
CA GLN A 145 -16.69 -19.76 4.39
C GLN A 145 -17.66 -19.43 5.54
N SER A 146 -18.42 -20.42 6.02
CA SER A 146 -19.46 -20.24 7.06
C SER A 146 -18.95 -19.71 8.41
N ASN A 147 -17.64 -19.57 8.61
CA ASN A 147 -17.03 -19.14 9.87
C ASN A 147 -15.94 -18.06 9.72
N ARG A 148 -15.86 -17.35 8.59
CA ARG A 148 -14.95 -16.19 8.47
C ARG A 148 -15.58 -14.99 9.18
N ILE A 149 -14.90 -14.46 10.20
CA ILE A 149 -15.24 -13.17 10.79
C ILE A 149 -15.01 -12.13 9.70
N VAL A 150 -16.09 -11.52 9.22
CA VAL A 150 -16.01 -10.39 8.28
C VAL A 150 -15.59 -9.17 9.09
N PRO A 151 -14.43 -8.57 8.82
CA PRO A 151 -14.06 -7.32 9.48
C PRO A 151 -15.06 -6.23 9.09
N ASP A 152 -15.44 -5.37 10.04
CA ASP A 152 -16.20 -4.14 9.78
C ASP A 152 -15.35 -2.93 10.16
N LEU A 153 -14.53 -2.46 9.21
CA LEU A 153 -13.75 -1.23 9.27
C LEU A 153 -14.39 -0.20 8.34
N ARG A 154 -15.10 0.77 8.91
CA ARG A 154 -15.81 1.79 8.13
C ARG A 154 -14.91 2.97 7.86
N LEU A 155 -14.79 3.35 6.60
CA LEU A 155 -14.04 4.52 6.17
C LEU A 155 -14.79 5.79 6.57
N VAL A 156 -14.14 6.64 7.36
CA VAL A 156 -14.73 7.90 7.87
C VAL A 156 -14.00 9.13 7.40
N ARG A 157 -12.72 9.01 7.03
CA ARG A 157 -11.96 10.10 6.43
C ARG A 157 -11.01 9.54 5.39
N LEU A 158 -10.86 10.28 4.29
CA LEU A 158 -9.94 10.00 3.20
C LEU A 158 -9.30 11.31 2.76
N GLU A 159 -7.99 11.30 2.61
CA GLU A 159 -7.23 12.48 2.19
C GLU A 159 -6.14 12.05 1.21
N PHE A 160 -5.97 12.82 0.14
CA PHE A 160 -4.96 12.59 -0.87
C PHE A 160 -3.84 13.62 -0.81
N PHE A 161 -2.62 13.14 -1.01
CA PHE A 161 -1.45 14.00 -1.16
C PHE A 161 -1.03 13.99 -2.62
N TYR A 162 -1.07 15.17 -3.23
CA TYR A 162 -0.86 15.36 -4.66
C TYR A 162 0.61 15.60 -5.00
N PHE A 163 0.98 15.33 -6.24
CA PHE A 163 2.32 15.73 -6.70
C PHE A 163 2.42 17.27 -6.77
N PRO A 164 3.61 17.85 -6.54
CA PRO A 164 3.80 19.30 -6.54
C PRO A 164 3.32 20.02 -7.80
N GLN A 165 3.35 19.36 -8.97
CA GLN A 165 2.86 19.98 -10.21
C GLN A 165 1.35 20.26 -10.25
N TYR A 166 0.56 19.75 -9.30
CA TYR A 166 -0.89 20.02 -9.19
C TYR A 166 -1.21 21.07 -8.10
N GLU A 167 -0.19 21.62 -7.45
CA GLU A 167 -0.32 22.58 -6.36
C GLU A 167 -0.96 23.90 -6.82
N GLY A 168 -2.13 24.24 -6.27
CA GLY A 168 -2.81 25.52 -6.50
C GLY A 168 -3.37 25.73 -7.91
N LEU A 169 -3.35 24.71 -8.76
CA LEU A 169 -3.81 24.80 -10.16
C LEU A 169 -5.27 24.36 -10.36
N TYR A 170 -5.83 23.63 -9.41
CA TYR A 170 -7.11 22.94 -9.55
C TYR A 170 -7.94 23.08 -8.29
N GLU A 171 -9.26 23.17 -8.46
CA GLU A 171 -10.20 23.06 -7.35
C GLU A 171 -10.26 21.61 -6.82
N PRO A 172 -10.65 21.38 -5.54
CA PRO A 172 -10.67 20.04 -4.95
C PRO A 172 -11.44 19.00 -5.79
N HIS A 173 -12.61 19.35 -6.30
CA HIS A 173 -13.40 18.45 -7.15
C HIS A 173 -12.69 18.08 -8.47
N GLU A 174 -11.99 19.04 -9.09
CA GLU A 174 -11.22 18.80 -10.31
C GLU A 174 -10.04 17.85 -10.04
N LEU A 175 -9.37 18.00 -8.89
CA LEU A 175 -8.32 17.08 -8.46
C LEU A 175 -8.86 15.66 -8.23
N SER A 176 -10.04 15.51 -7.65
CA SER A 176 -10.67 14.20 -7.42
C SER A 176 -11.04 13.52 -8.73
N LEU A 177 -11.56 14.27 -9.72
CA LEU A 177 -11.80 13.77 -11.09
C LEU A 177 -10.51 13.40 -11.83
N LEU A 178 -9.48 14.24 -11.76
CA LEU A 178 -8.17 13.97 -12.37
C LEU A 178 -7.53 12.72 -11.78
N ARG A 179 -7.54 12.59 -10.44
CA ARG A 179 -6.98 11.45 -9.71
C ARG A 179 -7.60 10.12 -10.13
N GLN A 180 -8.90 10.12 -10.38
CA GLN A 180 -9.64 8.92 -10.76
C GLN A 180 -9.55 8.60 -12.26
N SER A 181 -9.22 9.59 -13.10
CA SER A 181 -9.11 9.42 -14.55
C SER A 181 -7.68 9.23 -15.05
N GLN A 182 -6.68 9.70 -14.30
CA GLN A 182 -5.27 9.71 -14.71
C GLN A 182 -4.34 9.15 -13.63
N MET A 183 -3.29 8.46 -14.09
CA MET A 183 -2.16 8.07 -13.24
C MET A 183 -1.30 9.28 -12.91
N ASN A 184 -0.54 9.20 -11.80
CA ASN A 184 0.44 10.21 -11.39
C ASN A 184 -0.14 11.59 -11.04
N VAL A 185 -1.33 11.62 -10.43
CA VAL A 185 -1.96 12.83 -9.88
C VAL A 185 -1.70 12.95 -8.38
N ALA A 186 -2.01 11.88 -7.64
CA ALA A 186 -1.65 11.72 -6.24
C ALA A 186 -0.52 10.70 -6.07
N HIS A 187 0.32 10.94 -5.07
CA HIS A 187 1.44 10.05 -4.73
C HIS A 187 1.15 9.26 -3.46
N HIS A 188 0.53 9.85 -2.46
CA HIS A 188 0.19 9.20 -1.20
C HIS A 188 -1.26 9.51 -0.86
N PHE A 189 -1.79 8.73 0.07
CA PHE A 189 -3.09 8.99 0.66
C PHE A 189 -3.11 8.55 2.11
N MET A 190 -4.05 9.11 2.85
CA MET A 190 -4.33 8.81 4.24
C MET A 190 -5.80 8.46 4.39
N MET A 191 -6.08 7.46 5.20
CA MET A 191 -7.44 7.11 5.56
C MET A 191 -7.55 6.87 7.06
N HIS A 192 -8.71 7.25 7.60
CA HIS A 192 -9.12 6.89 8.95
C HIS A 192 -10.32 5.97 8.85
N LEU A 193 -10.25 4.87 9.58
CA LEU A 193 -11.32 3.90 9.68
C LEU A 193 -11.74 3.72 11.14
N ILE A 194 -13.01 3.39 11.35
CA ILE A 194 -13.55 3.02 12.66
C ILE A 194 -13.87 1.54 12.66
N VAL A 195 -13.40 0.85 13.70
CA VAL A 195 -13.67 -0.58 13.92
C VAL A 195 -15.02 -0.77 14.58
N ILE A 196 -15.94 -1.44 13.89
CA ILE A 196 -17.29 -1.70 14.38
C ILE A 196 -17.43 -3.18 14.75
N LYS A 197 -17.80 -3.47 15.99
CA LYS A 197 -18.05 -4.84 16.49
C LYS A 197 -19.45 -5.02 17.06
N GLN A 198 -20.15 -3.91 17.27
CA GLN A 198 -21.49 -3.85 17.82
C GLN A 198 -22.28 -2.84 16.98
N PRO A 199 -23.62 -2.98 16.86
CA PRO A 199 -24.44 -2.02 16.15
C PRO A 199 -24.26 -0.61 16.72
N ILE A 200 -23.96 0.35 15.86
CA ILE A 200 -23.78 1.77 16.18
C ILE A 200 -24.74 2.58 15.29
N PRO A 201 -25.46 3.59 15.82
CA PRO A 201 -26.31 4.46 15.01
C PRO A 201 -25.46 5.33 14.07
N GLU A 202 -26.02 5.67 12.91
CA GLU A 202 -25.31 6.43 11.87
C GLU A 202 -24.86 7.82 12.36
N ASP A 203 -25.71 8.50 13.13
CA ASP A 203 -25.42 9.82 13.70
C ASP A 203 -24.18 9.81 14.61
N GLU A 204 -23.95 8.69 15.32
CA GLU A 204 -22.78 8.54 16.19
C GLU A 204 -21.51 8.32 15.37
N VAL A 205 -21.59 7.57 14.26
CA VAL A 205 -20.44 7.42 13.35
C VAL A 205 -20.08 8.75 12.70
N LEU A 206 -21.08 9.54 12.27
CA LEU A 206 -20.87 10.88 11.74
C LEU A 206 -20.26 11.82 12.78
N TRP A 207 -20.72 11.75 14.03
CA TRP A 207 -20.17 12.55 15.12
C TRP A 207 -18.71 12.18 15.41
N LEU A 208 -18.37 10.87 15.41
CA LEU A 208 -17.00 10.39 15.53
C LEU A 208 -16.13 10.83 14.34
N ALA A 209 -16.68 10.78 13.12
CA ALA A 209 -16.00 11.22 11.90
C ALA A 209 -15.64 12.71 11.93
N ALA A 210 -16.46 13.54 12.60
CA ALA A 210 -16.23 14.98 12.74
C ALA A 210 -15.19 15.35 13.81
N GLN A 211 -14.77 14.40 14.66
CA GLN A 211 -13.75 14.67 15.69
C GLN A 211 -12.35 14.81 15.07
N PRO A 212 -11.44 15.61 15.68
CA PRO A 212 -10.05 15.64 15.26
C PRO A 212 -9.43 14.24 15.41
N MET A 213 -8.93 13.70 14.32
CA MET A 213 -8.28 12.39 14.29
C MET A 213 -6.78 12.54 14.29
N GLU A 214 -6.12 11.57 14.94
CA GLU A 214 -4.68 11.55 15.05
C GLU A 214 -4.02 11.12 13.74
N GLU A 215 -2.90 11.76 13.41
CA GLU A 215 -2.20 11.65 12.12
C GLU A 215 -0.68 11.53 12.35
N PRO A 216 0.07 10.92 11.41
CA PRO A 216 1.52 10.97 11.45
C PRO A 216 2.03 12.41 11.34
N ALA A 217 3.08 12.76 12.10
CA ALA A 217 3.63 14.12 12.10
C ALA A 217 4.06 14.62 10.70
N TYR A 218 4.52 13.73 9.83
CA TYR A 218 4.92 14.07 8.46
C TYR A 218 3.72 14.31 7.52
N ALA A 219 2.50 13.94 7.88
CA ALA A 219 1.34 14.16 7.02
C ALA A 219 1.15 15.66 6.72
N ALA A 220 1.44 16.52 7.70
CA ALA A 220 1.41 17.96 7.52
C ALA A 220 2.39 18.47 6.45
N THR A 221 3.55 17.80 6.26
CA THR A 221 4.53 18.20 5.25
C THR A 221 4.16 17.72 3.83
N LEU A 222 3.19 16.82 3.72
CA LEU A 222 2.68 16.33 2.44
C LEU A 222 1.51 17.16 1.89
N ARG A 223 0.92 18.02 2.74
CA ARG A 223 -0.12 18.97 2.35
C ARG A 223 0.52 20.17 1.67
N PHE A 224 -0.15 20.71 0.66
CA PHE A 224 0.29 21.96 0.06
C PHE A 224 0.27 23.07 1.12
N PRO A 225 1.33 23.90 1.23
CA PRO A 225 1.24 25.14 1.99
C PRO A 225 0.03 25.96 1.54
N LEU A 226 -0.71 26.52 2.50
CA LEU A 226 -1.70 27.54 2.21
C LEU A 226 -0.99 28.68 1.48
N PHE A 227 -1.30 28.90 0.21
CA PHE A 227 -0.70 29.94 -0.62
C PHE A 227 -0.72 31.29 0.12
N SER A 228 0.45 31.80 0.51
CA SER A 228 0.61 33.25 0.66
C SER A 228 0.82 33.78 -0.75
N GLY A 229 -0.22 34.26 -1.43
CA GLY A 229 -0.25 34.56 -2.87
C GLY A 229 0.81 35.55 -3.40
N LYS A 230 2.09 35.18 -3.39
CA LYS A 230 3.24 35.98 -3.83
C LYS A 230 4.21 35.24 -4.75
N ASP A 231 4.11 33.91 -4.85
CA ASP A 231 4.96 33.13 -5.73
C ASP A 231 4.14 32.60 -6.90
N GLU A 232 4.61 32.83 -8.14
CA GLU A 232 3.95 32.30 -9.33
C GLU A 232 3.89 30.77 -9.25
N PRO A 233 2.75 30.15 -9.62
CA PRO A 233 2.63 28.70 -9.58
C PRO A 233 3.69 28.05 -10.48
N PHE A 234 4.34 27.01 -9.96
CA PHE A 234 5.32 26.22 -10.71
C PHE A 234 4.62 25.51 -11.87
N LEU A 235 4.60 26.14 -13.04
CA LEU A 235 4.19 25.49 -14.27
C LEU A 235 5.31 24.54 -14.71
N TYR A 236 5.14 23.23 -14.51
CA TYR A 236 6.00 22.24 -15.15
C TYR A 236 5.70 22.22 -16.65
N PRO A 237 6.56 22.78 -17.52
CA PRO A 237 6.37 22.65 -18.94
C PRO A 237 6.88 21.25 -19.28
N GLY A 238 5.96 20.30 -19.41
CA GLY A 238 6.30 18.95 -19.86
C GLY A 238 6.90 18.94 -21.29
N PRO A 239 6.75 17.87 -22.07
CA PRO A 239 7.34 17.75 -23.41
C PRO A 239 6.84 18.79 -24.45
N LEU A 240 6.01 19.75 -24.07
CA LEU A 240 5.56 20.90 -24.87
C LEU A 240 6.56 22.07 -24.92
N ASN A 241 7.63 22.03 -24.12
CA ASN A 241 8.65 23.08 -24.12
C ASN A 241 9.25 23.38 -25.52
N PRO A 242 9.49 22.39 -26.40
CA PRO A 242 9.97 22.65 -27.77
C PRO A 242 8.95 23.35 -28.69
N LEU A 243 7.66 23.35 -28.34
CA LEU A 243 6.64 24.06 -29.13
C LEU A 243 6.53 25.52 -28.71
N LEU A 244 6.76 25.82 -27.43
CA LEU A 244 6.71 27.17 -26.88
C LEU A 244 7.95 28.01 -27.25
N THR A 245 9.11 27.38 -27.44
CA THR A 245 10.36 28.07 -27.83
C THR A 245 10.45 28.41 -29.32
N THR A 246 9.58 27.85 -30.18
CA THR A 246 9.65 28.12 -31.64
C THR A 246 9.08 29.48 -32.05
N GLY A 247 8.49 30.24 -31.11
CA GLY A 247 7.86 31.53 -31.38
C GLY A 247 8.72 32.77 -31.07
N SER A 248 9.83 32.67 -30.34
CA SER A 248 10.52 33.85 -29.78
C SER A 248 11.97 34.07 -30.23
N GLU A 249 12.57 33.19 -31.05
CA GLU A 249 13.98 33.33 -31.48
C GLU A 249 14.15 33.74 -32.96
N ARG A 250 13.33 34.67 -33.46
CA ARG A 250 13.55 35.27 -34.80
C ARG A 250 14.00 36.73 -34.82
N GLU A 251 14.19 37.35 -33.66
CA GLU A 251 14.82 38.67 -33.60
C GLU A 251 15.94 38.62 -32.57
N VAL A 252 17.08 39.24 -32.90
CA VAL A 252 18.31 39.36 -32.08
C VAL A 252 19.35 38.23 -32.26
N ALA A 253 19.89 38.07 -33.46
CA ALA A 253 21.25 37.55 -33.64
C ALA A 253 21.93 38.13 -34.90
N GLY A 254 22.06 39.45 -34.93
CA GLY A 254 22.85 40.17 -35.94
C GLY A 254 23.92 41.02 -35.27
N ARG A 255 25.06 40.42 -34.89
CA ARG A 255 26.37 41.09 -34.70
C ARG A 255 27.44 40.06 -34.35
N ALA A 256 28.31 39.77 -35.31
CA ALA A 256 29.56 39.05 -35.08
C ALA A 256 30.63 40.00 -34.48
N PRO A 257 31.59 39.50 -33.68
CA PRO A 257 32.86 40.19 -33.47
C PRO A 257 34.01 39.50 -34.21
N ALA A 258 34.96 40.34 -34.62
CA ALA A 258 36.10 40.06 -35.49
C ALA A 258 37.29 39.37 -34.78
N GLU A 259 38.12 38.73 -35.61
CA GLU A 259 39.41 38.10 -35.29
C GLU A 259 40.45 39.07 -34.73
N GLN A 260 41.37 38.55 -33.91
CA GLN A 260 42.77 39.02 -33.84
C GLN A 260 43.72 37.88 -33.42
N GLN A 261 44.70 37.59 -34.28
CA GLN A 261 45.85 36.70 -34.11
C GLN A 261 47.09 37.46 -33.59
N ALA A 262 47.97 36.79 -32.83
CA ALA A 262 49.46 36.84 -32.87
C ALA A 262 50.01 36.08 -31.63
N VAL A 263 50.74 34.95 -31.68
CA VAL A 263 52.10 34.59 -32.20
C VAL A 263 53.25 34.76 -31.17
N GLY A 264 53.97 33.65 -30.91
CA GLY A 264 55.37 33.54 -30.42
C GLY A 264 55.55 33.47 -28.89
N GLY A 265 56.37 32.62 -28.27
CA GLY A 265 57.38 31.65 -28.69
C GLY A 265 58.25 31.27 -27.46
N SER A 266 59.09 30.24 -27.60
CA SER A 266 60.25 29.85 -26.75
C SER A 266 60.07 28.86 -25.58
N GLN A 267 60.72 27.70 -25.75
CA GLN A 267 61.33 26.80 -24.75
C GLN A 267 62.86 27.03 -24.81
N PRO A 268 63.68 26.74 -23.76
CA PRO A 268 64.14 25.36 -23.52
C PRO A 268 64.44 24.93 -22.06
N ALA A 269 64.35 23.59 -21.87
CA ALA A 269 65.16 22.65 -21.07
C ALA A 269 65.76 23.04 -19.70
N ASN A 270 65.47 22.24 -18.66
CA ASN A 270 66.47 21.31 -18.10
C ASN A 270 65.83 20.18 -17.26
N ASN A 271 66.59 19.12 -17.08
CA ASN A 271 66.20 17.73 -16.91
C ASN A 271 66.36 17.21 -15.46
N GLN A 272 65.83 16.00 -15.23
CA GLN A 272 66.15 14.99 -14.20
C GLN A 272 65.17 14.80 -13.04
N GLY A 273 64.58 13.60 -12.99
CA GLY A 273 63.91 13.08 -11.80
C GLY A 273 62.98 11.89 -12.03
N ALA A 274 63.50 10.79 -12.59
CA ALA A 274 63.11 9.38 -12.42
C ALA A 274 61.63 9.00 -12.15
N GLY A 275 61.11 8.10 -12.99
CA GLY A 275 59.95 7.27 -12.63
C GLY A 275 59.17 6.80 -13.86
N ALA A 276 59.60 5.69 -14.45
CA ALA A 276 58.97 5.08 -15.62
C ALA A 276 57.46 4.82 -15.42
N SER A 277 56.67 5.31 -16.37
CA SER A 277 55.37 4.73 -16.78
C SER A 277 55.65 3.54 -17.74
N PRO A 278 54.69 2.89 -18.45
CA PRO A 278 53.23 3.09 -18.48
C PRO A 278 52.38 1.80 -18.75
N LEU A 279 51.10 2.03 -19.06
CA LEU A 279 50.23 1.31 -20.02
C LEU A 279 49.45 0.04 -19.59
N ARG A 280 48.12 0.27 -19.56
CA ARG A 280 47.05 -0.55 -20.16
C ARG A 280 47.52 -1.58 -21.20
N ALA A 281 46.99 -2.81 -21.10
CA ALA A 281 46.41 -3.53 -22.23
C ALA A 281 45.69 -4.81 -21.76
N VAL A 282 44.60 -5.11 -22.45
CA VAL A 282 43.71 -6.26 -22.36
C VAL A 282 44.38 -7.49 -22.99
N THR A 283 44.22 -8.69 -22.42
CA THR A 283 43.90 -9.96 -23.15
C THR A 283 43.79 -11.17 -22.22
N ASP A 284 42.90 -12.08 -22.63
CA ASP A 284 42.52 -13.37 -22.05
C ASP A 284 43.67 -14.32 -21.69
N GLN A 285 43.44 -15.19 -20.69
CA GLN A 285 43.57 -16.66 -20.85
C GLN A 285 43.12 -17.46 -19.60
N ILE A 286 42.05 -18.24 -19.79
CA ILE A 286 41.88 -19.68 -19.49
C ILE A 286 42.69 -20.28 -18.32
N ARG A 287 41.98 -20.87 -17.32
CA ARG A 287 41.94 -22.31 -16.94
C ARG A 287 41.74 -22.51 -15.42
N GLY A 288 40.71 -23.26 -15.00
CA GLY A 288 40.75 -23.89 -13.66
C GLY A 288 39.44 -24.30 -12.96
N LYS A 289 38.86 -25.42 -13.41
CA LYS A 289 38.36 -26.56 -12.60
C LYS A 289 37.15 -26.38 -11.64
N HIS A 290 36.01 -26.93 -12.08
CA HIS A 290 34.97 -27.54 -11.25
C HIS A 290 35.39 -28.91 -10.67
N PRO A 291 34.80 -29.36 -9.55
CA PRO A 291 34.56 -30.77 -9.29
C PRO A 291 33.09 -31.16 -9.52
N SER A 292 32.94 -32.37 -10.04
CA SER A 292 31.75 -33.07 -10.51
C SER A 292 30.97 -33.79 -9.39
N ARG A 293 29.64 -33.85 -9.52
CA ARG A 293 28.78 -34.87 -8.89
C ARG A 293 27.96 -35.60 -9.96
N LYS A 294 28.36 -36.84 -10.30
CA LYS A 294 27.48 -37.92 -10.81
C LYS A 294 27.16 -38.79 -9.57
N GLY A 295 25.97 -39.29 -9.28
CA GLY A 295 24.89 -39.76 -10.13
C GLY A 295 24.75 -41.26 -9.88
N ASN A 296 23.60 -41.76 -9.43
CA ASN A 296 23.14 -43.11 -9.78
C ASN A 296 21.65 -43.34 -9.53
N ARG A 297 21.09 -44.20 -10.39
CA ARG A 297 19.68 -44.41 -10.69
C ARG A 297 19.30 -45.86 -10.36
N SER A 298 18.03 -46.05 -9.97
CA SER A 298 17.17 -47.24 -10.04
C SER A 298 17.50 -48.49 -9.19
N GLN A 299 16.50 -48.96 -8.44
CA GLN A 299 15.83 -50.24 -8.74
C GLN A 299 14.53 -50.44 -7.94
N ASN A 300 13.62 -51.16 -8.57
CA ASN A 300 12.23 -51.45 -8.24
C ASN A 300 12.15 -52.73 -7.38
N LYS A 301 11.25 -52.83 -6.39
CA LYS A 301 10.72 -54.13 -5.90
C LYS A 301 9.41 -53.97 -5.12
N LYS A 302 8.43 -54.78 -5.54
CA LYS A 302 7.07 -55.00 -5.01
C LYS A 302 7.09 -55.72 -3.66
N SER A 303 6.16 -55.40 -2.75
CA SER A 303 5.30 -56.37 -2.02
C SER A 303 4.30 -55.69 -1.06
N THR A 304 3.00 -55.87 -1.32
CA THR A 304 1.91 -55.96 -0.33
C THR A 304 1.66 -57.47 -0.03
N PRO A 305 0.83 -57.96 0.94
CA PRO A 305 -0.27 -57.29 1.68
C PRO A 305 -0.53 -57.73 3.17
N SER A 306 -1.62 -57.17 3.74
CA SER A 306 -2.49 -57.69 4.83
C SER A 306 -2.07 -57.39 6.28
N THR A 307 -2.95 -56.81 7.12
CA THR A 307 -4.06 -57.55 7.73
C THR A 307 -5.22 -56.65 8.24
N LYS A 308 -6.42 -56.95 7.73
CA LYS A 308 -7.74 -57.09 8.39
C LYS A 308 -8.15 -56.16 9.56
N ARG A 309 -9.26 -55.44 9.31
CA ARG A 309 -10.30 -55.01 10.27
C ARG A 309 -10.84 -56.20 11.12
N PRO A 310 -11.60 -55.93 12.20
CA PRO A 310 -13.05 -55.99 12.00
C PRO A 310 -13.84 -54.83 12.64
N LEU A 311 -14.97 -54.56 11.98
CA LEU A 311 -16.11 -53.80 12.50
C LEU A 311 -16.75 -54.48 13.71
N LYS A 312 -17.36 -53.70 14.59
CA LYS A 312 -18.63 -54.07 15.26
C LYS A 312 -19.67 -52.97 15.07
N ARG A 313 -20.69 -53.31 14.26
CA ARG A 313 -22.13 -52.96 14.39
C ARG A 313 -22.64 -53.47 15.77
N ALA A 314 -23.77 -53.08 16.37
CA ALA A 314 -24.82 -52.08 16.19
C ALA A 314 -25.78 -52.25 17.39
N SER A 315 -26.55 -51.21 17.76
CA SER A 315 -27.95 -51.28 18.26
C SER A 315 -28.40 -49.83 18.55
N GLU A 316 -29.13 -49.14 17.69
CA GLU A 316 -30.58 -49.28 17.43
C GLU A 316 -31.44 -49.01 18.68
N LYS A 317 -32.09 -47.83 18.72
CA LYS A 317 -33.56 -47.64 18.90
C LYS A 317 -33.88 -46.18 19.23
N GLY A 318 -34.87 -45.61 18.53
CA GLY A 318 -35.49 -44.34 18.91
C GLY A 318 -36.05 -43.51 17.76
N ARG A 319 -37.08 -44.03 17.10
CA ARG A 319 -37.87 -43.34 16.06
C ARG A 319 -39.13 -42.77 16.72
N THR A 320 -39.31 -41.45 16.74
CA THR A 320 -40.63 -40.82 16.87
C THR A 320 -40.70 -39.56 16.00
N LYS A 321 -41.77 -39.48 15.22
CA LYS A 321 -42.17 -38.41 14.28
C LYS A 321 -43.12 -37.41 14.98
N PRO A 322 -43.45 -36.27 14.35
CA PRO A 322 -43.89 -35.06 15.04
C PRO A 322 -45.41 -35.02 15.28
N THR A 323 -45.83 -34.37 16.37
CA THR A 323 -47.21 -33.97 16.62
C THR A 323 -47.46 -32.56 16.09
N LYS A 324 -48.43 -32.47 15.17
CA LYS A 324 -49.13 -31.22 14.82
C LYS A 324 -49.95 -30.78 16.03
N SER A 325 -49.90 -29.49 16.38
CA SER A 325 -50.93 -28.83 17.17
C SER A 325 -51.30 -27.53 16.45
N ARG A 326 -52.55 -27.49 15.96
CA ARG A 326 -53.27 -26.27 15.60
C ARG A 326 -53.48 -25.44 16.87
N TYR A 327 -53.27 -24.14 16.79
CA TYR A 327 -54.09 -23.17 17.52
C TYR A 327 -54.45 -22.04 16.57
N SER A 328 -55.66 -21.54 16.83
CA SER A 328 -56.51 -20.62 16.09
C SER A 328 -55.87 -19.30 15.70
#